data_AF-A0A3S4HM72-F1
#
_entry.id   AF-A0A3S4HM72-F1
#
_cell.length_a   1.000
_cell.length_b   1.000
_cell.length_c   1.000
_cell.angle_alpha   90.00
_cell.angle_beta   90.00
_cell.angle_gamma   90.00
#
_symmetry.space_group_name_H-M   'P 1'
#
loop_
_entity.id
_entity.type
_entity.pdbx_description
1 polymer ?
#
loop_
_entity_poly.entity_id
_entity_poly.type
_entity_poly.pdbx_seq_one_letter_code
_entity_poly.pdbx_strand_id
1 'polypeptide(L)'
;MPGFGSVFVALALFFFAFTTIIAYYYIAETNVAFINRKARRPWLVFALKVGLMAATVYGTVKTADLAWGLGDIGVGLMAWLNIVAIILMQKPALACLRDYEAQKAQGLDPVFHPERLGIVNAAYWAGRRAESNLDAERDDPPPGGKPEPAKAG
;
A
#
# COMPACT_ATOMS: atom_id res chain seq x y z
N MET A 1 20.44 -40.27 2.65
CA MET A 1 19.70 -39.78 3.84
C MET A 1 18.55 -38.89 3.39
N PRO A 2 17.35 -39.42 3.12
CA PRO A 2 16.16 -38.59 2.92
C PRO A 2 15.66 -38.15 4.30
N GLY A 3 15.71 -36.85 4.62
CA GLY A 3 15.23 -36.36 5.93
C GLY A 3 15.67 -34.94 6.30
N PHE A 4 16.85 -34.50 5.85
CA PHE A 4 17.28 -33.11 6.09
C PHE A 4 16.42 -32.11 5.29
N GLY A 5 16.12 -32.43 4.03
CA GLY A 5 15.31 -31.58 3.16
C GLY A 5 13.88 -31.36 3.66
N SER A 6 13.21 -32.39 4.19
CA SER A 6 11.85 -32.25 4.71
C SER A 6 11.79 -31.39 5.97
N VAL A 7 12.75 -31.55 6.89
CA VAL A 7 12.84 -30.73 8.11
C VAL A 7 13.19 -29.28 7.76
N PHE A 8 14.13 -29.07 6.84
CA PHE A 8 14.48 -27.73 6.34
C PHE A 8 13.28 -27.03 5.70
N VAL A 9 12.55 -27.72 4.80
CA VAL A 9 11.35 -27.17 4.15
C VAL A 9 10.27 -26.86 5.18
N ALA A 10 10.06 -27.72 6.18
CA ALA A 10 9.09 -27.45 7.24
C ALA A 10 9.42 -26.19 8.04
N LEU A 11 10.70 -26.00 8.42
CA LEU A 11 11.15 -24.79 9.12
C LEU A 11 11.01 -23.54 8.25
N ALA A 12 11.39 -23.62 6.96
CA ALA A 12 11.24 -22.52 6.02
C ALA A 12 9.77 -22.13 5.83
N LEU A 13 8.87 -23.12 5.65
CA LEU A 13 7.43 -22.91 5.53
C LEU A 13 6.83 -22.31 6.80
N PHE A 14 7.31 -22.72 7.98
CA PHE A 14 6.87 -22.13 9.25
C PHE A 14 7.17 -20.64 9.31
N PHE A 15 8.42 -20.22 9.08
CA PHE A 15 8.79 -18.80 9.11
C PHE A 15 8.12 -18.00 8.00
N PHE A 16 7.97 -18.60 6.81
CA PHE A 16 7.28 -17.98 5.69
C PHE A 16 5.81 -17.71 6.05
N ALA A 17 5.06 -18.75 6.42
CA ALA A 17 3.66 -18.63 6.77
C ALA A 17 3.44 -17.70 7.97
N PHE A 18 4.30 -17.78 9.00
CA PHE A 18 4.24 -16.90 10.16
C PHE A 18 4.37 -15.43 9.79
N THR A 19 5.40 -15.09 9.01
CA THR A 19 5.64 -13.72 8.53
C THR A 19 4.48 -13.26 7.64
N THR A 20 3.97 -14.13 6.78
CA THR A 20 2.82 -13.83 5.92
C THR A 20 1.57 -13.50 6.75
N ILE A 21 1.23 -14.29 7.76
CA ILE A 21 0.07 -14.04 8.63
C ILE A 21 0.19 -12.68 9.34
N ILE A 22 1.38 -12.34 9.86
CA ILE A 22 1.60 -11.04 10.51
C ILE A 22 1.45 -9.89 9.52
N ALA A 23 2.03 -10.01 8.33
CA ALA A 23 1.91 -8.99 7.29
C ALA A 23 0.45 -8.77 6.89
N TYR A 24 -0.32 -9.83 6.67
CA TYR A 24 -1.76 -9.72 6.36
C TYR A 24 -2.56 -9.11 7.51
N TYR A 25 -2.24 -9.47 8.76
CA TYR A 25 -2.86 -8.85 9.93
C TYR A 25 -2.61 -7.34 9.97
N TYR A 26 -1.36 -6.90 9.75
CA TYR A 26 -1.01 -5.48 9.74
C TYR A 26 -1.75 -4.69 8.64
N ILE A 27 -1.81 -5.26 7.42
CA ILE A 27 -2.56 -4.66 6.31
C ILE A 27 -4.05 -4.55 6.67
N ALA A 28 -4.63 -5.61 7.22
CA ALA A 28 -6.04 -5.62 7.61
C ALA A 28 -6.34 -4.65 8.77
N GLU A 29 -5.47 -4.58 9.78
CA GLU A 29 -5.61 -3.63 10.89
C GLU A 29 -5.54 -2.19 10.38
N THR A 30 -4.61 -1.88 9.48
CA THR A 30 -4.49 -0.54 8.87
C THR A 30 -5.75 -0.19 8.07
N ASN A 31 -6.28 -1.12 7.27
CA ASN A 31 -7.51 -0.93 6.50
C ASN A 31 -8.72 -0.72 7.43
N VAL A 32 -8.84 -1.53 8.48
CA VAL A 32 -9.90 -1.39 9.48
C VAL A 32 -9.74 -0.07 10.22
N ALA A 33 -8.54 0.33 10.63
CA ALA A 33 -8.29 1.60 11.30
C ALA A 33 -8.67 2.79 10.43
N PHE A 34 -8.39 2.73 9.12
CA PHE A 34 -8.81 3.76 8.16
C PHE A 34 -10.34 3.90 8.10
N ILE A 35 -11.07 2.80 7.97
CA ILE A 35 -12.55 2.79 7.99
C ILE A 35 -13.06 3.28 9.36
N ASN A 36 -12.40 2.82 10.43
CA ASN A 36 -12.80 3.07 11.80
C ASN A 36 -12.55 4.52 12.25
N ARG A 37 -11.62 5.23 11.62
CA ARG A 37 -11.43 6.68 11.83
C ARG A 37 -12.72 7.47 11.60
N LYS A 38 -13.59 6.98 10.71
CA LYS A 38 -14.92 7.56 10.43
C LYS A 38 -16.03 6.96 11.30
N ALA A 39 -15.94 5.68 11.66
CA ALA A 39 -16.99 4.94 12.38
C ALA A 39 -16.87 4.92 13.92
N ARG A 40 -15.68 5.19 14.50
CA ARG A 40 -15.34 5.18 15.95
C ARG A 40 -15.77 3.92 16.72
N ARG A 41 -15.56 2.75 16.14
CA ARG A 41 -15.87 1.42 16.66
C ARG A 41 -14.59 0.63 16.98
N PRO A 42 -14.01 0.76 18.18
CA PRO A 42 -12.77 0.06 18.56
C PRO A 42 -12.92 -1.48 18.52
N TRP A 43 -14.15 -2.00 18.61
CA TRP A 43 -14.43 -3.43 18.53
C TRP A 43 -14.08 -4.07 17.18
N LEU A 44 -13.95 -3.30 16.09
CA LEU A 44 -13.63 -3.84 14.76
C LEU A 44 -12.23 -4.46 14.71
N VAL A 45 -11.25 -3.85 15.38
CA VAL A 45 -9.88 -4.39 15.47
C VAL A 45 -9.87 -5.66 16.32
N PHE A 46 -10.66 -5.69 17.39
CA PHE A 46 -10.82 -6.89 18.21
C PHE A 46 -11.48 -8.04 17.42
N ALA A 47 -12.54 -7.75 16.67
CA ALA A 47 -13.19 -8.72 15.80
C ALA A 47 -12.25 -9.25 14.71
N LEU A 48 -11.39 -8.40 14.13
CA LEU A 48 -10.37 -8.82 13.19
C LEU A 48 -9.38 -9.81 13.83
N LYS A 49 -8.86 -9.50 15.02
CA LYS A 49 -7.96 -10.41 15.76
C LYS A 49 -8.61 -11.77 16.02
N VAL A 50 -9.85 -11.77 16.52
CA VAL A 50 -10.61 -13.00 16.80
C VAL A 50 -10.87 -13.78 15.51
N GLY A 51 -11.27 -13.11 14.43
CA GLY A 51 -11.51 -13.72 13.13
C GLY A 51 -10.25 -14.34 12.53
N LEU A 52 -9.10 -13.67 12.63
CA LEU A 52 -7.82 -14.20 12.16
C LEU A 52 -7.39 -15.44 12.94
N MET A 53 -7.45 -15.39 14.27
CA MET A 53 -7.14 -16.57 15.11
C MET A 53 -8.06 -17.74 14.79
N ALA A 54 -9.36 -17.49 14.64
CA ALA A 54 -10.32 -18.53 14.25
C ALA A 54 -10.02 -19.09 12.86
N ALA A 55 -9.67 -18.25 11.88
CA ALA A 55 -9.31 -18.69 10.53
C ALA A 55 -8.00 -19.51 10.53
N THR A 56 -6.99 -19.13 11.31
CA THR A 56 -5.74 -19.90 11.44
C THR A 56 -5.99 -21.28 12.05
N VAL A 57 -6.77 -21.36 13.13
CA VAL A 57 -7.14 -22.65 13.75
C VAL A 57 -8.01 -23.48 12.80
N TYR A 58 -8.98 -22.86 12.12
CA TYR A 58 -9.83 -23.54 11.16
C TYR A 58 -9.03 -24.05 9.95
N GLY A 59 -7.98 -23.33 9.55
CA GLY A 59 -7.06 -23.71 8.49
C GLY A 59 -6.24 -24.97 8.79
N THR A 60 -6.02 -25.32 10.07
CA THR A 60 -5.34 -26.59 10.42
C THR A 60 -6.26 -27.81 10.33
N VAL A 61 -7.59 -27.60 10.34
CA VAL A 61 -8.61 -28.67 10.38
C VAL A 61 -9.20 -28.95 8.99
N LYS A 62 -9.17 -27.99 8.07
CA LYS A 62 -9.78 -28.12 6.73
C LYS A 62 -8.80 -28.59 5.67
N THR A 63 -9.36 -29.15 4.59
CA THR A 63 -8.59 -29.53 3.41
C THR A 63 -8.02 -28.30 2.73
N ALA A 64 -6.81 -28.45 2.16
CA ALA A 64 -6.15 -27.38 1.41
C ALA A 64 -7.07 -26.81 0.33
N ASP A 65 -7.84 -27.65 -0.37
CA ASP A 65 -8.73 -27.24 -1.47
C ASP A 65 -9.78 -26.21 -1.06
N LEU A 66 -10.35 -26.33 0.15
CA LEU A 66 -11.31 -25.35 0.66
C LEU A 66 -10.63 -24.00 0.97
N ALA A 67 -9.41 -24.05 1.51
CA ALA A 67 -8.63 -22.85 1.80
C ALA A 67 -8.21 -22.14 0.51
N TRP A 68 -7.76 -22.89 -0.50
CA TRP A 68 -7.45 -22.37 -1.83
C TRP A 68 -8.68 -21.78 -2.50
N GLY A 69 -9.83 -22.47 -2.50
CA GLY A 69 -11.06 -21.96 -3.11
C GLY A 69 -11.56 -20.66 -2.47
N LEU A 70 -11.50 -20.53 -1.14
CA LEU A 70 -11.85 -19.28 -0.46
C LEU A 70 -10.83 -18.17 -0.78
N GLY A 71 -9.54 -18.51 -0.85
CA GLY A 71 -8.46 -17.61 -1.23
C GLY A 71 -8.63 -17.04 -2.64
N ASP A 72 -8.91 -17.90 -3.62
CA ASP A 72 -9.10 -17.50 -5.02
C ASP A 72 -10.27 -16.54 -5.19
N ILE A 73 -11.38 -16.77 -4.48
CA ILE A 73 -12.53 -15.85 -4.48
C ILE A 73 -12.13 -14.50 -3.86
N GLY A 74 -11.43 -14.52 -2.73
CA GLY A 74 -10.99 -13.31 -2.04
C GLY A 74 -10.04 -12.46 -2.88
N VAL A 75 -8.99 -13.08 -3.45
CA VAL A 75 -8.02 -12.42 -4.33
C VAL A 75 -8.70 -11.94 -5.62
N GLY A 76 -9.59 -12.74 -6.19
CA GLY A 76 -10.37 -12.37 -7.38
C GLY A 76 -11.23 -11.13 -7.15
N LEU A 77 -11.95 -11.06 -6.02
CA LEU A 77 -12.74 -9.88 -5.66
C LEU A 77 -11.86 -8.65 -5.45
N MET A 78 -10.73 -8.80 -4.76
CA MET A 78 -9.76 -7.71 -4.56
C MET A 78 -9.20 -7.21 -5.89
N ALA A 79 -8.88 -8.10 -6.83
CA ALA A 79 -8.40 -7.74 -8.16
C ALA A 79 -9.47 -6.97 -8.94
N TRP A 80 -10.71 -7.45 -8.98
CA TRP A 80 -11.81 -6.78 -9.69
C TRP A 80 -12.07 -5.37 -9.17
N LEU A 81 -12.14 -5.19 -7.85
CA LEU A 81 -12.33 -3.87 -7.25
C LEU A 81 -11.19 -2.91 -7.60
N ASN A 82 -9.94 -3.37 -7.55
CA ASN A 82 -8.78 -2.56 -7.92
C ASN A 82 -8.76 -2.20 -9.41
N ILE A 83 -9.05 -3.15 -10.30
CA ILE A 83 -9.09 -2.90 -11.75
C ILE A 83 -10.14 -1.84 -12.07
N VAL A 84 -11.36 -1.97 -11.53
CA VAL A 84 -12.42 -0.98 -11.74
C VAL A 84 -12.02 0.38 -11.20
N ALA A 85 -11.39 0.45 -10.03
CA ALA A 85 -10.88 1.69 -9.47
C ALA A 85 -9.81 2.35 -10.35
N ILE A 86 -8.85 1.57 -10.87
CA ILE A 86 -7.81 2.05 -11.80
C ILE A 86 -8.45 2.61 -13.07
N ILE A 87 -9.42 1.91 -13.65
CA ILE A 87 -10.12 2.37 -14.87
C ILE A 87 -10.87 3.67 -14.61
N LEU A 88 -11.51 3.83 -13.46
CA LEU A 88 -12.20 5.08 -13.11
C LEU A 88 -11.20 6.24 -12.87
N MET A 89 -10.05 5.95 -12.25
CA MET A 89 -9.02 6.94 -11.93
C MET A 89 -8.01 7.19 -13.07
N GLN A 90 -8.10 6.47 -14.19
CA GLN A 90 -7.10 6.55 -15.27
C GLN A 90 -6.90 7.97 -15.82
N LYS A 91 -7.98 8.76 -15.94
CA LYS A 91 -7.93 10.11 -16.51
C LYS A 91 -7.09 11.07 -15.66
N PRO A 92 -7.40 11.29 -14.36
CA PRO A 92 -6.55 12.12 -13.51
C PRO A 92 -5.15 11.53 -13.33
N ALA A 93 -5.00 10.20 -13.23
CA ALA A 93 -3.68 9.58 -13.09
C ALA A 93 -2.76 9.85 -14.30
N LEU A 94 -3.28 9.73 -15.52
CA LEU A 94 -2.53 10.05 -16.74
C LEU A 94 -2.26 11.56 -16.87
N ALA A 95 -3.17 12.42 -16.43
CA ALA A 95 -2.94 13.86 -16.39
C ALA A 95 -1.77 14.21 -15.45
N CYS A 96 -1.74 13.64 -14.24
CA CYS A 96 -0.61 13.78 -13.31
C CYS A 96 0.70 13.29 -13.92
N LEU A 97 0.68 12.12 -14.58
CA LEU A 97 1.88 11.54 -15.16
C LEU A 97 2.46 12.44 -16.26
N ARG A 98 1.61 12.96 -17.15
CA ARG A 98 2.03 13.86 -18.23
C ARG A 98 2.60 15.17 -17.70
N ASP A 99 2.02 15.72 -16.65
CA ASP A 99 2.53 16.92 -15.98
C ASP A 99 3.90 16.67 -15.35
N TYR A 100 4.05 15.55 -14.63
CA TYR A 100 5.32 15.11 -14.06
C TYR A 100 6.40 14.94 -15.14
N GLU A 101 6.09 14.24 -16.24
CA GLU A 101 7.02 14.05 -17.35
C GLU A 101 7.40 15.37 -18.02
N ALA A 102 6.45 16.30 -18.19
CA ALA A 102 6.72 17.62 -18.77
C ALA A 102 7.65 18.46 -17.89
N GLN A 103 7.43 18.47 -16.56
CA GLN A 103 8.30 19.17 -15.61
C GLN A 103 9.71 18.55 -15.59
N LYS A 104 9.80 17.23 -15.56
CA LYS A 104 11.09 16.51 -15.60
C LYS A 104 11.85 16.74 -16.91
N ALA A 105 11.16 16.79 -18.05
CA ALA A 105 11.77 17.09 -19.35
C ALA A 105 12.34 18.51 -19.42
N GLN A 106 11.78 19.45 -18.65
CA GLN A 106 12.29 20.82 -18.51
C GLN A 106 13.47 20.93 -17.54
N GLY A 107 13.91 19.82 -16.93
CA GLY A 107 14.96 19.82 -15.91
C GLY A 107 14.55 20.55 -14.62
N LEU A 108 13.23 20.64 -14.38
CA LEU A 108 12.66 21.11 -13.12
C LEU A 108 12.50 19.93 -12.17
N ASP A 109 12.56 20.24 -10.87
CA ASP A 109 12.19 19.30 -9.83
C ASP A 109 10.65 19.26 -9.74
N PRO A 110 9.99 18.12 -10.06
CA PRO A 110 8.57 18.11 -10.34
C PRO A 110 7.71 18.34 -9.09
N VAL A 111 6.88 19.39 -9.13
CA VAL A 111 5.95 19.76 -8.07
C VAL A 111 4.52 19.52 -8.54
N PHE A 112 3.76 18.73 -7.77
CA PHE A 112 2.38 18.38 -8.12
C PHE A 112 1.38 19.49 -7.73
N HIS A 113 0.74 20.10 -8.73
CA HIS A 113 -0.32 21.10 -8.54
C HIS A 113 -1.67 20.60 -9.07
N PRO A 114 -2.58 20.15 -8.20
CA PRO A 114 -3.86 19.59 -8.62
C PRO A 114 -4.78 20.61 -9.30
N GLU A 115 -4.68 21.90 -8.96
CA GLU A 115 -5.52 22.96 -9.52
C GLU A 115 -5.24 23.18 -11.01
N ARG A 116 -3.97 23.04 -11.43
CA ARG A 116 -3.56 23.19 -12.84
C ARG A 116 -4.11 22.08 -13.73
N LEU A 117 -4.36 20.92 -13.13
CA LEU A 117 -4.81 19.70 -13.81
C LEU A 117 -6.32 19.45 -13.67
N GLY A 118 -7.04 20.34 -12.99
CA GLY A 118 -8.49 20.19 -12.75
C GLY A 118 -8.86 19.00 -11.86
N ILE A 119 -7.94 18.55 -11.01
CA ILE A 119 -8.14 17.37 -10.15
C ILE A 119 -8.88 17.78 -8.88
N VAL A 120 -10.13 17.34 -8.77
CA VAL A 120 -10.95 17.53 -7.57
C VAL A 120 -10.56 16.57 -6.44
N ASN A 121 -10.80 16.95 -5.19
CA ASN A 121 -10.50 16.18 -3.96
C ASN A 121 -9.01 15.96 -3.61
N ALA A 122 -8.10 16.74 -4.20
CA ALA A 122 -6.67 16.72 -3.88
C ALA A 122 -6.25 17.83 -2.89
N ALA A 123 -7.06 18.07 -1.84
CA ALA A 123 -6.88 19.18 -0.90
C ALA A 123 -5.54 19.17 -0.14
N TYR A 124 -4.89 18.00 -0.02
CA TYR A 124 -3.59 17.88 0.65
C TYR A 124 -2.48 18.67 -0.07
N TRP A 125 -2.48 18.65 -1.40
CA TRP A 125 -1.47 19.31 -2.24
C TRP A 125 -1.91 20.71 -2.70
N ALA A 126 -2.99 21.25 -2.13
CA ALA A 126 -3.48 22.56 -2.51
C ALA A 126 -2.53 23.69 -2.03
N GLY A 127 -2.44 24.75 -2.83
CA GLY A 127 -1.60 25.92 -2.53
C GLY A 127 -0.10 25.64 -2.63
N ARG A 128 0.70 26.17 -1.69
CA ARG A 128 2.18 26.11 -1.70
C ARG A 128 2.79 24.89 -0.99
N ARG A 129 1.96 23.89 -0.65
CA ARG A 129 2.40 22.77 0.20
C ARG A 129 3.40 21.86 -0.52
N ALA A 130 3.19 21.65 -1.82
CA ALA A 130 4.04 20.80 -2.62
C ALA A 130 5.47 21.38 -2.70
N GLU A 131 5.60 22.70 -2.84
CA GLU A 131 6.86 23.43 -2.78
C GLU A 131 7.50 23.33 -1.39
N SER A 132 6.73 23.52 -0.31
CA SER A 132 7.28 23.41 1.04
C SER A 132 7.81 22.02 1.38
N ASN A 133 7.19 20.96 0.83
CA ASN A 133 7.69 19.59 1.00
C ASN A 133 9.00 19.42 0.24
N LEU A 134 9.09 19.98 -0.97
CA LEU A 134 10.31 19.92 -1.76
C LEU A 134 11.46 20.69 -1.10
N ASP A 135 11.20 21.89 -0.58
CA ASP A 135 12.19 22.66 0.15
C ASP A 135 12.69 21.90 1.40
N ALA A 136 11.78 21.26 2.15
CA ALA A 136 12.15 20.42 3.29
C ALA A 136 13.00 19.20 2.88
N GLU A 137 12.70 18.55 1.76
CA GLU A 137 13.49 17.43 1.22
C GLU A 137 14.89 17.87 0.74
N ARG A 138 15.05 19.13 0.31
CA ARG A 138 16.35 19.71 -0.06
C ARG A 138 17.20 20.06 1.17
N ASP A 139 16.56 20.54 2.24
CA ASP A 139 17.23 20.93 3.48
C ASP A 139 17.60 19.73 4.37
N ASP A 140 16.88 18.61 4.28
CA ASP A 140 17.19 17.35 4.97
C ASP A 140 17.29 16.17 3.98
N PRO A 141 18.39 16.08 3.20
CA PRO A 141 18.53 15.03 2.20
C PRO A 141 18.61 13.65 2.89
N PRO A 142 17.98 12.61 2.30
CA PRO A 142 18.07 11.25 2.84
C PRO A 142 19.54 10.81 2.91
N PRO A 143 19.93 9.94 3.87
CA PRO A 143 21.32 9.54 4.06
C PRO A 143 21.87 8.89 2.78
N GLY A 144 22.68 9.65 2.03
CA GLY A 144 23.26 9.23 0.74
C GLY A 144 22.87 10.10 -0.47
N GLY A 145 21.92 11.03 -0.34
CA GLY A 145 21.58 12.01 -1.38
C GLY A 145 22.63 13.12 -1.45
N LYS A 146 23.25 13.34 -2.62
CA LYS A 146 24.10 14.51 -2.82
C LYS A 146 23.19 15.75 -2.87
N PRO A 147 23.48 16.83 -2.12
CA PRO A 147 22.71 18.06 -2.23
C PRO A 147 22.82 18.60 -3.66
N GLU A 148 21.67 18.81 -4.31
CA GLU A 148 21.62 19.40 -5.64
C GLU A 148 21.78 20.92 -5.52
N PRO A 149 22.65 21.56 -6.32
CA PRO A 149 22.96 22.98 -6.14
C PRO A 149 21.69 23.83 -6.30
N ALA A 150 21.41 24.64 -5.29
CA ALA A 150 20.35 25.63 -5.33
C ALA A 150 20.55 26.53 -6.56
N LYS A 151 19.61 26.47 -7.52
CA LYS A 151 19.54 27.47 -8.58
C LYS A 151 19.10 28.78 -7.95
N ALA A 152 20.05 29.69 -7.77
CA ALA A 152 19.81 31.06 -7.35
C ALA A 152 18.93 31.77 -8.39
N GLY A 153 17.81 32.31 -7.92
CA GLY A 153 16.90 33.21 -8.64
C GLY A 153 16.36 34.24 -7.67
#